data_AF-A0A2E5CBM9-F1
#
_entry.id   AF-A0A2E5CBM9-F1
#
_cell.length_a   1.000
_cell.length_b   1.000
_cell.length_c   1.000
_cell.angle_alpha   90.00
_cell.angle_beta   90.00
_cell.angle_gamma   90.00
#
_symmetry.space_group_name_H-M   'P 1'
#
loop_
_entity.id
_entity.type
_entity.pdbx_description
1 polymer ?
#
loop_
_entity_poly.entity_id
_entity_poly.type
_entity_poly.pdbx_seq_one_letter_code
_entity_poly.pdbx_strand_id
1 'polypeptide(L)'
;MKILLNYLALTMLASAFLGCAGSYRGHNRIQESNINIRGGVFKDMEWEDELRLKRTSFFQGANIHYDVLIGELSKDSPFGNWLGNDKNLLNSCDQFFVIMLYRNQRNSIGHTTVVEQLRSLNRDVVEIPSFRTNFNQHYLSKEMNFKPYLVKALCVKSPEKLGELNLFIPGFKQQNIL
;
A
#
# COMPACT_ATOMS: atom_id res chain seq x y z
N MET A 1 -51.78 24.77 -16.49
CA MET A 1 -50.37 25.00 -16.92
C MET A 1 -49.35 24.79 -15.81
N LYS A 2 -49.50 25.39 -14.60
CA LYS A 2 -48.56 25.19 -13.46
C LYS A 2 -48.43 23.74 -12.98
N ILE A 3 -49.53 22.98 -12.99
CA ILE A 3 -49.54 21.57 -12.57
C ILE A 3 -48.68 20.71 -13.50
N LEU A 4 -48.78 20.93 -14.82
CA LEU A 4 -47.99 20.21 -15.82
C LEU A 4 -46.49 20.50 -15.72
N LEU A 5 -46.11 21.75 -15.38
CA LEU A 5 -44.72 22.16 -15.19
C LEU A 5 -44.09 21.47 -13.96
N ASN A 6 -44.85 21.29 -12.88
CA ASN A 6 -44.39 20.59 -11.68
C ASN A 6 -44.17 19.09 -11.93
N TYR A 7 -45.04 18.44 -12.71
CA TYR A 7 -44.82 17.03 -13.08
C TYR A 7 -43.61 16.84 -13.99
N LEU A 8 -43.33 17.80 -14.89
CA LEU A 8 -42.17 17.77 -15.78
C LEU A 8 -40.85 17.99 -15.03
N ALA A 9 -40.87 18.85 -14.00
CA ALA A 9 -39.74 19.02 -13.09
C ALA A 9 -39.50 17.77 -12.22
N LEU A 10 -40.57 17.11 -11.76
CA LEU A 10 -40.47 15.90 -10.96
C LEU A 10 -39.93 14.71 -11.78
N THR A 11 -40.33 14.58 -13.05
CA THR A 11 -39.82 13.53 -13.95
C THR A 11 -38.38 13.78 -14.40
N MET A 12 -37.97 15.04 -14.61
CA MET A 12 -36.55 15.38 -14.82
C MET A 12 -35.70 15.08 -13.58
N LEU A 13 -36.20 15.37 -12.38
CA LEU A 13 -35.49 15.07 -11.15
C LEU A 13 -35.36 13.55 -10.93
N ALA A 14 -36.42 12.79 -11.21
CA ALA A 14 -36.40 11.32 -11.10
C ALA A 14 -35.46 10.64 -12.13
N SER A 15 -35.34 11.20 -13.34
CA SER A 15 -34.43 10.67 -14.37
C SER A 15 -32.96 11.02 -14.11
N ALA A 16 -32.66 12.11 -13.40
CA ALA A 16 -31.31 12.45 -12.97
C ALA A 16 -30.73 11.46 -11.93
N PHE A 17 -31.58 10.82 -11.10
CA PHE A 17 -31.12 9.83 -10.11
C PHE A 17 -30.87 8.43 -10.70
N LEU A 18 -31.45 8.10 -11.86
CA LEU A 18 -31.29 6.78 -12.49
C LEU A 18 -30.02 6.66 -13.35
N GLY A 19 -29.39 7.79 -13.72
CA GLY A 19 -28.19 7.81 -14.57
C GLY A 19 -26.88 7.37 -13.89
N CYS A 20 -26.83 7.33 -12.55
CA CYS A 20 -25.58 7.03 -11.83
C CYS A 20 -25.41 5.54 -11.44
N ALA A 21 -26.42 4.69 -11.65
CA ALA A 21 -26.37 3.29 -11.24
C ALA A 21 -25.69 2.35 -12.26
N GLY A 22 -25.41 2.82 -13.49
CA GLY A 22 -25.03 1.96 -14.62
C GLY A 22 -23.54 1.61 -14.76
N SER A 23 -22.65 2.23 -13.99
CA SER A 23 -21.19 2.15 -14.28
C SER A 23 -20.41 1.23 -13.34
N TYR A 24 -21.02 0.73 -12.25
CA TYR A 24 -20.33 -0.17 -11.32
C TYR A 24 -20.44 -1.63 -11.77
N ARG A 25 -19.92 -1.94 -12.96
CA ARG A 25 -19.70 -3.34 -13.33
C ARG A 25 -18.60 -3.88 -12.43
N GLY A 26 -18.94 -4.88 -11.61
CA GLY A 26 -18.09 -5.53 -10.60
C GLY A 26 -16.88 -6.28 -11.17
N HIS A 27 -16.03 -5.57 -11.90
CA HIS A 27 -14.78 -6.08 -12.43
C HIS A 27 -13.64 -5.86 -11.44
N ASN A 28 -12.63 -6.72 -11.54
CA ASN A 28 -11.38 -6.57 -10.83
C ASN A 28 -10.61 -5.38 -11.40
N ARG A 29 -10.18 -4.45 -10.54
CA ARG A 29 -9.41 -3.26 -10.94
C ARG A 29 -8.16 -3.11 -10.08
N ILE A 30 -7.10 -2.59 -10.68
CA ILE A 30 -5.85 -2.24 -10.02
C ILE A 30 -5.78 -0.71 -9.97
N GLN A 31 -5.39 -0.17 -8.82
CA GLN A 31 -5.21 1.27 -8.64
C GLN A 31 -3.83 1.52 -8.02
N GLU A 32 -3.08 2.42 -8.63
CA GLU A 32 -1.77 2.87 -8.15
C GLU A 32 -1.87 4.28 -7.56
N SER A 33 -1.09 4.55 -6.52
CA SER A 33 -0.96 5.87 -5.92
C SER A 33 0.36 5.97 -5.16
N ASN A 34 0.75 7.18 -4.74
CA ASN A 34 1.92 7.38 -3.88
C ASN A 34 1.48 7.88 -2.52
N ILE A 35 2.07 7.32 -1.47
CA ILE A 35 1.90 7.75 -0.09
C ILE A 35 3.22 8.29 0.42
N ASN A 36 3.19 9.51 0.94
CA ASN A 36 4.38 10.18 1.45
C ASN A 36 4.29 10.25 2.96
N ILE A 37 5.18 9.53 3.64
CA ILE A 37 5.34 9.64 5.08
C ILE A 37 6.31 10.79 5.33
N ARG A 38 5.81 11.89 5.89
CA ARG A 38 6.59 13.10 6.14
C ARG A 38 6.94 13.22 7.60
N GLY A 39 8.20 13.50 7.83
CA GLY A 39 8.80 13.65 9.15
C GLY A 39 8.77 12.39 9.99
N GLY A 40 9.36 12.49 11.17
CA GLY A 40 9.37 11.40 12.12
C GLY A 40 10.17 11.75 13.37
N VAL A 41 9.87 11.00 14.43
CA VAL A 41 10.54 11.14 15.73
C VAL A 41 11.08 9.78 16.16
N PHE A 42 12.29 9.76 16.72
CA PHE A 42 12.86 8.59 17.37
C PHE A 42 13.79 9.01 18.51
N LYS A 43 13.36 8.75 19.76
CA LYS A 43 14.05 9.25 20.97
C LYS A 43 14.18 10.78 20.90
N ASP A 44 15.40 11.31 20.98
CA ASP A 44 15.70 12.74 20.94
C ASP A 44 15.95 13.28 19.53
N MET A 45 15.67 12.47 18.49
CA MET A 45 15.82 12.86 17.08
C MET A 45 14.45 13.13 16.45
N GLU A 46 14.39 14.21 15.67
CA GLU A 46 13.26 14.59 14.85
C GLU A 46 13.77 15.00 13.46
N TRP A 47 12.98 14.74 12.43
CA TRP A 47 13.31 15.09 11.05
C TRP A 47 12.05 15.46 10.28
N GLU A 48 12.24 16.15 9.15
CA GLU A 48 11.18 16.59 8.22
C GLU A 48 11.28 15.91 6.83
N ASP A 49 12.21 14.96 6.66
CA ASP A 49 12.37 14.19 5.43
C ASP A 49 11.12 13.38 5.07
N GLU A 50 11.09 12.87 3.83
CA GLU A 50 9.97 12.11 3.29
C GLU A 50 10.37 10.66 2.92
N LEU A 51 9.62 9.69 3.43
CA LEU A 51 9.64 8.30 2.95
C LEU A 51 8.48 8.09 1.98
N ARG A 52 8.82 7.86 0.71
CA ARG A 52 7.84 7.63 -0.37
C ARG A 52 7.52 6.16 -0.51
N LEU A 53 6.23 5.82 -0.50
CA LEU A 53 5.73 4.48 -0.72
C LEU A 53 4.82 4.47 -1.95
N LYS A 54 5.13 3.65 -2.94
CA LYS A 54 4.19 3.30 -4.00
C LYS A 54 3.15 2.35 -3.44
N ARG A 55 1.87 2.68 -3.62
CA ARG A 55 0.72 1.86 -3.21
C ARG A 55 0.08 1.25 -4.44
N THR A 56 -0.09 -0.07 -4.42
CA THR A 56 -0.80 -0.85 -5.44
C THR A 56 -1.96 -1.59 -4.79
N SER A 57 -3.18 -1.13 -5.08
CA SER A 57 -4.43 -1.68 -4.54
C SER A 57 -5.17 -2.51 -5.58
N PHE A 58 -5.56 -3.72 -5.20
CA PHE A 58 -6.33 -4.67 -6.00
C PHE A 58 -7.76 -4.67 -5.47
N PHE A 59 -8.72 -4.20 -6.25
CA PHE A 59 -10.14 -4.14 -5.88
C PHE A 59 -10.96 -5.19 -6.63
N GLN A 60 -11.81 -5.89 -5.90
CA GLN A 60 -12.85 -6.76 -6.45
C GLN A 60 -14.21 -6.07 -6.24
N GLY A 61 -14.76 -5.49 -7.30
CA GLY A 61 -15.91 -4.60 -7.18
C GLY A 61 -15.58 -3.39 -6.29
N ALA A 62 -16.35 -3.18 -5.22
CA ALA A 62 -16.18 -2.06 -4.27
C ALA A 62 -15.24 -2.34 -3.11
N ASN A 63 -14.75 -3.58 -2.99
CA ASN A 63 -13.95 -4.02 -1.86
C ASN A 63 -12.47 -4.10 -2.24
N ILE A 64 -11.59 -3.72 -1.31
CA ILE A 64 -10.16 -4.01 -1.42
C ILE A 64 -9.98 -5.52 -1.25
N HIS A 65 -9.52 -6.16 -2.31
CA HIS A 65 -9.15 -7.57 -2.32
C HIS A 65 -7.75 -7.76 -1.74
N TYR A 66 -6.80 -6.93 -2.17
CA TYR A 66 -5.44 -6.92 -1.65
C TYR A 66 -4.83 -5.52 -1.79
N ASP A 67 -3.80 -5.21 -1.01
CA ASP A 67 -3.11 -3.93 -1.08
C ASP A 67 -1.66 -4.07 -0.63
N VAL A 68 -0.76 -3.43 -1.35
CA VAL A 68 0.68 -3.42 -1.08
C VAL A 68 1.19 -2.00 -1.14
N LEU A 69 1.99 -1.60 -0.15
CA LEU A 69 2.80 -0.41 -0.21
C LEU A 69 4.26 -0.81 -0.17
N ILE A 70 5.10 -0.20 -1.01
CA ILE A 70 6.54 -0.46 -1.01
C ILE A 70 7.30 0.81 -1.31
N GLY A 71 8.42 1.02 -0.64
CA GLY A 71 9.32 2.13 -0.91
C GLY A 71 10.74 1.79 -0.49
N GLU A 72 11.70 2.29 -1.26
CA GLU A 72 13.12 2.15 -0.96
C GLU A 72 13.47 3.03 0.25
N LEU A 73 14.11 2.43 1.24
CA LEU A 73 14.67 3.13 2.39
C LEU A 73 16.18 3.18 2.19
N SER A 74 16.67 4.35 1.79
CA SER A 74 18.10 4.56 1.58
C SER A 74 18.87 4.57 2.91
N LYS A 75 20.16 4.24 2.85
CA LYS A 75 21.06 4.13 4.04
C LYS A 75 21.26 5.48 4.75
N ASP A 76 21.13 6.57 4.03
CA ASP A 76 21.21 7.95 4.51
C ASP A 76 19.88 8.51 5.03
N SER A 77 18.77 7.79 4.84
CA SER A 77 17.45 8.25 5.28
C SER A 77 17.33 8.25 6.82
N PRO A 78 16.83 9.33 7.45
CA PRO A 78 16.62 9.36 8.89
C PRO A 78 15.53 8.38 9.35
N PHE A 79 14.63 7.94 8.45
CA PHE A 79 13.68 6.85 8.71
C PHE A 79 14.38 5.53 9.03
N GLY A 80 15.65 5.36 8.66
CA GLY A 80 16.48 4.23 9.12
C GLY A 80 16.63 4.17 10.64
N ASN A 81 16.42 5.27 11.37
CA ASN A 81 16.42 5.27 12.83
C ASN A 81 15.22 4.52 13.42
N TRP A 82 14.08 4.45 12.71
CA TRP A 82 12.94 3.64 13.14
C TRP A 82 13.23 2.14 13.16
N LEU A 83 14.27 1.67 12.46
CA LEU A 83 14.70 0.26 12.53
C LEU A 83 15.28 -0.11 13.90
N GLY A 84 15.72 0.84 14.72
CA GLY A 84 16.29 0.54 16.04
C GLY A 84 17.40 -0.52 15.98
N ASN A 85 17.16 -1.68 16.62
CA ASN A 85 18.12 -2.80 16.64
C ASN A 85 18.29 -3.47 15.26
N ASP A 86 17.31 -3.33 14.37
CA ASP A 86 17.29 -3.91 13.04
C ASP A 86 18.12 -3.09 12.02
N LYS A 87 18.74 -1.97 12.45
CA LYS A 87 19.48 -1.05 11.56
C LYS A 87 20.63 -1.72 10.81
N ASN A 88 21.22 -2.78 11.36
CA ASN A 88 22.27 -3.56 10.68
C ASN A 88 21.75 -4.25 9.40
N LEU A 89 20.44 -4.55 9.32
CA LEU A 89 19.84 -5.10 8.10
C LEU A 89 19.89 -4.09 6.95
N LEU A 90 19.65 -2.80 7.23
CA LEU A 90 19.73 -1.74 6.22
C LEU A 90 21.12 -1.66 5.59
N ASN A 91 22.16 -1.85 6.39
CA ASN A 91 23.55 -1.78 5.92
C ASN A 91 23.98 -3.01 5.11
N SER A 92 23.39 -4.18 5.38
CA SER A 92 23.76 -5.44 4.74
C SER A 92 23.06 -5.69 3.39
N CYS A 93 22.06 -4.88 3.05
CA CYS A 93 21.39 -4.93 1.76
C CYS A 93 22.03 -3.94 0.77
N ASP A 94 22.06 -4.29 -0.51
CA ASP A 94 22.39 -3.36 -1.59
C ASP A 94 21.21 -2.40 -1.80
N GLN A 95 19.99 -2.94 -1.78
CA GLN A 95 18.75 -2.17 -1.71
C GLN A 95 17.85 -2.72 -0.62
N PHE A 96 17.25 -1.80 0.14
CA PHE A 96 16.36 -2.11 1.24
C PHE A 96 15.02 -1.44 0.99
N PHE A 97 13.95 -2.22 0.94
CA PHE A 97 12.60 -1.68 0.80
C PHE A 97 11.79 -1.95 2.04
N VAL A 98 11.05 -0.96 2.51
CA VAL A 98 9.95 -1.16 3.47
C VAL A 98 8.72 -1.57 2.67
N ILE A 99 8.10 -2.69 3.05
CA ILE A 99 6.89 -3.19 2.41
C ILE A 99 5.77 -3.35 3.44
N MET A 100 4.58 -2.85 3.11
CA MET A 100 3.36 -2.98 3.91
C MET A 100 2.35 -3.83 3.15
N LEU A 101 2.02 -4.99 3.70
CA LEU A 101 1.14 -5.98 3.08
C LEU A 101 -0.21 -6.02 3.79
N TYR A 102 -1.31 -5.81 3.09
CA TYR A 102 -2.63 -5.85 3.68
C TYR A 102 -2.97 -7.24 4.22
N ARG A 103 -3.37 -7.30 5.49
CA ARG A 103 -3.77 -8.52 6.19
C ARG A 103 -5.29 -8.61 6.24
N ASN A 104 -5.90 -9.08 5.15
CA ASN A 104 -7.30 -9.48 5.20
C ASN A 104 -7.42 -10.96 5.56
N GLN A 105 -7.93 -11.26 6.74
CA GLN A 105 -8.19 -12.64 7.17
C GLN A 105 -9.43 -13.26 6.50
N ARG A 106 -10.27 -12.45 5.85
CA ARG A 106 -11.51 -12.91 5.19
C ARG A 106 -11.34 -13.20 3.70
N ASN A 107 -10.22 -12.81 3.09
CA ASN A 107 -9.98 -13.01 1.67
C ASN A 107 -9.16 -14.29 1.44
N SER A 108 -9.33 -14.90 0.27
CA SER A 108 -8.70 -16.17 -0.12
C SER A 108 -7.18 -16.08 -0.28
N ILE A 109 -6.62 -14.88 -0.47
CA ILE A 109 -5.18 -14.68 -0.62
C ILE A 109 -4.59 -14.21 0.71
N GLY A 110 -3.91 -15.13 1.38
CA GLY A 110 -3.10 -14.81 2.55
C GLY A 110 -1.88 -13.99 2.16
N HIS A 111 -1.45 -13.10 3.07
CA HIS A 111 -0.15 -12.42 2.96
C HIS A 111 1.03 -13.40 2.77
N THR A 112 0.89 -14.65 3.21
CA THR A 112 1.87 -15.72 3.01
C THR A 112 2.15 -15.97 1.54
N THR A 113 1.11 -16.03 0.69
CA THR A 113 1.26 -16.25 -0.76
C THR A 113 2.05 -15.12 -1.43
N VAL A 114 1.84 -13.88 -0.99
CA VAL A 114 2.60 -12.74 -1.51
C VAL A 114 4.04 -12.75 -1.01
N VAL A 115 4.25 -13.06 0.27
CA VAL A 115 5.61 -13.22 0.81
C VAL A 115 6.37 -14.35 0.09
N GLU A 116 5.71 -15.45 -0.24
CA GLU A 116 6.29 -16.56 -0.99
C GLU A 116 6.68 -16.16 -2.43
N GLN A 117 5.83 -15.39 -3.12
CA GLN A 117 6.17 -14.82 -4.43
C GLN A 117 7.38 -13.87 -4.35
N LEU A 118 7.48 -13.06 -3.31
CA LEU A 118 8.63 -12.19 -3.12
C LEU A 118 9.91 -12.98 -2.85
N ARG A 119 9.82 -14.05 -2.05
CA ARG A 119 10.96 -14.94 -1.75
C ARG A 119 11.43 -15.75 -2.94
N SER A 120 10.51 -16.24 -3.78
CA SER A 120 10.84 -17.05 -4.97
C SER A 120 11.63 -16.26 -6.01
N LEU A 121 11.67 -14.92 -5.91
CA LEU A 121 12.50 -14.04 -6.72
C LEU A 121 13.91 -13.86 -6.15
N ASN A 122 14.40 -14.77 -5.30
CA ASN A 122 15.67 -14.66 -4.57
C ASN A 122 15.78 -13.36 -3.77
N ARG A 123 14.76 -13.07 -2.95
CA ARG A 123 14.74 -11.89 -2.09
C ARG A 123 14.46 -12.29 -0.64
N ASP A 124 15.19 -11.67 0.28
CA ASP A 124 15.02 -11.92 1.70
C ASP A 124 13.91 -11.02 2.23
N VAL A 125 12.76 -11.61 2.54
CA VAL A 125 11.66 -10.92 3.24
C VAL A 125 11.82 -11.14 4.75
N VAL A 126 12.17 -10.06 5.46
CA VAL A 126 12.51 -10.07 6.89
C VAL A 126 11.54 -9.24 7.72
N GLU A 127 11.35 -9.61 8.97
CA GLU A 127 10.59 -8.82 9.93
C GLU A 127 11.39 -7.60 10.39
N ILE A 128 10.72 -6.45 10.56
CA ILE A 128 11.30 -5.21 11.09
C ILE A 128 10.43 -4.66 12.23
N PRO A 129 10.33 -5.37 13.36
CA PRO A 129 9.39 -5.06 14.43
C PRO A 129 9.60 -3.67 15.05
N SER A 130 10.83 -3.18 15.14
CA SER A 130 11.11 -1.83 15.61
C SER A 130 10.53 -0.78 14.67
N PHE A 131 10.73 -0.94 13.36
CA PHE A 131 10.16 -0.01 12.38
C PHE A 131 8.63 -0.03 12.43
N ARG A 132 8.03 -1.22 12.48
CA ARG A 132 6.58 -1.38 12.64
C ARG A 132 6.05 -0.65 13.88
N THR A 133 6.76 -0.77 15.00
CA THR A 133 6.35 -0.15 16.26
C THR A 133 6.38 1.37 16.16
N ASN A 134 7.49 1.93 15.67
CA ASN A 134 7.65 3.38 15.50
C ASN A 134 6.66 3.94 14.48
N PHE A 135 6.51 3.28 13.33
CA PHE A 135 5.53 3.68 12.31
C PHE A 135 4.11 3.68 12.87
N ASN A 136 3.74 2.72 13.71
CA ASN A 136 2.40 2.70 14.33
C ASN A 136 2.13 3.85 15.28
N GLN A 137 3.15 4.52 15.82
CA GLN A 137 3.01 5.72 16.62
C GLN A 137 2.93 6.99 15.77
N HIS A 138 3.33 6.92 14.50
CA HIS A 138 3.26 8.04 13.58
C HIS A 138 1.79 8.42 13.25
N TYR A 139 1.49 9.71 13.15
CA TYR A 139 0.12 10.21 12.97
C TYR A 139 -0.57 9.61 11.73
N LEU A 140 0.15 9.47 10.62
CA LEU A 140 -0.35 8.84 9.38
C LEU A 140 -0.81 7.39 9.58
N SER A 141 -0.23 6.64 10.53
CA SER A 141 -0.68 5.27 10.80
C SER A 141 -2.16 5.22 11.17
N LYS A 142 -2.60 6.18 11.98
CA LYS A 142 -3.98 6.31 12.43
C LYS A 142 -4.87 6.90 11.35
N GLU A 143 -4.44 8.02 10.74
CA GLU A 143 -5.24 8.72 9.73
C GLU A 143 -5.56 7.86 8.50
N MET A 144 -4.59 7.06 8.07
CA MET A 144 -4.75 6.15 6.93
C MET A 144 -5.19 4.74 7.31
N ASN A 145 -5.44 4.48 8.60
CA ASN A 145 -5.81 3.16 9.12
C ASN A 145 -4.87 2.05 8.65
N PHE A 146 -3.56 2.20 8.89
CA PHE A 146 -2.54 1.21 8.55
C PHE A 146 -2.46 0.00 9.50
N LYS A 147 -3.30 -0.04 10.54
CA LYS A 147 -3.43 -1.16 11.48
C LYS A 147 -3.58 -2.56 10.83
N PRO A 148 -4.29 -2.76 9.69
CA PRO A 148 -4.40 -4.07 9.07
C PRO A 148 -3.19 -4.43 8.19
N TYR A 149 -2.13 -3.63 8.12
CA TYR A 149 -0.95 -3.96 7.31
C TYR A 149 0.14 -4.65 8.13
N LEU A 150 0.80 -5.61 7.51
CA LEU A 150 2.04 -6.20 7.99
C LEU A 150 3.21 -5.40 7.42
N VAL A 151 4.04 -4.87 8.29
CA VAL A 151 5.24 -4.12 7.91
C VAL A 151 6.44 -5.07 7.94
N LYS A 152 7.10 -5.22 6.79
CA LYS A 152 8.27 -6.08 6.58
C LYS A 152 9.34 -5.30 5.81
N ALA A 153 10.54 -5.86 5.72
CA ALA A 153 11.55 -5.40 4.78
C ALA A 153 11.78 -6.42 3.67
N LEU A 154 12.08 -5.90 2.48
CA LEU A 154 12.63 -6.66 1.36
C LEU A 154 14.09 -6.28 1.20
N CYS A 155 14.99 -7.22 1.47
CA CYS A 155 16.43 -7.05 1.31
C CYS A 155 16.88 -7.63 -0.03
N VAL A 156 17.48 -6.79 -0.85
CA VAL A 156 18.09 -7.17 -2.13
C VAL A 156 19.60 -7.20 -1.92
N LYS A 157 20.23 -8.36 -2.19
CA LYS A 157 21.68 -8.59 -2.13
C LYS A 157 22.25 -8.78 -3.54
N SER A 158 21.94 -7.84 -4.42
CA SER A 158 22.49 -7.76 -5.76
C SER A 158 22.91 -6.32 -6.03
N PRO A 159 24.10 -6.08 -6.60
CA PRO A 159 24.52 -4.74 -6.98
C PRO A 159 23.68 -4.18 -8.15
N GLU A 160 22.98 -5.04 -8.89
CA GLU A 160 22.06 -4.62 -9.95
C GLU A 160 20.78 -4.04 -9.34
N LYS A 161 20.45 -2.82 -9.75
CA LYS A 161 19.22 -2.14 -9.32
C LYS A 161 17.99 -2.97 -9.72
N LEU A 162 17.14 -3.24 -8.76
CA LEU A 162 15.86 -3.90 -8.96
C LEU A 162 14.96 -3.01 -9.84
N GLY A 163 14.76 -3.43 -11.10
CA GLY A 163 13.95 -2.69 -12.06
C GLY A 163 12.45 -2.98 -11.97
N GLU A 164 12.09 -4.23 -11.67
CA GLU A 164 10.69 -4.65 -11.59
C GLU A 164 10.47 -5.66 -10.46
N LEU A 165 9.30 -5.57 -9.84
CA LEU A 165 8.80 -6.55 -8.88
C LEU A 165 7.35 -6.86 -9.23
N ASN A 166 7.17 -7.91 -10.01
CA ASN A 166 5.86 -8.24 -10.56
C ASN A 166 5.10 -9.18 -9.63
N LEU A 167 3.95 -8.72 -9.11
CA LEU A 167 3.09 -9.48 -8.22
C LEU A 167 1.92 -10.11 -8.98
N PHE A 168 1.62 -11.38 -8.67
CA PHE A 168 0.45 -12.08 -9.17
C PHE A 168 -0.62 -12.25 -8.07
N ILE A 169 -1.78 -11.65 -8.30
CA ILE A 169 -2.97 -11.78 -7.46
C ILE A 169 -4.06 -12.48 -8.29
N PRO A 170 -4.53 -13.68 -7.90
CA PRO A 170 -5.61 -14.38 -8.58
C PRO A 170 -6.80 -13.50 -8.97
N GLY A 171 -7.18 -13.56 -10.25
CA GLY A 171 -8.26 -12.74 -10.82
C GLY A 171 -7.83 -11.35 -11.28
N PHE A 172 -6.56 -10.97 -11.10
CA PHE A 172 -6.00 -9.70 -11.58
C PHE A 172 -4.90 -9.95 -12.60
N LYS A 173 -4.59 -8.91 -13.40
CA LYS A 173 -3.37 -8.92 -14.21
C LYS A 173 -2.15 -8.82 -13.30
N GLN A 174 -1.03 -9.40 -13.74
CA GLN A 174 0.25 -9.22 -13.07
C GLN A 174 0.63 -7.74 -13.07
N GLN A 175 1.16 -7.25 -11.96
CA GLN A 175 1.43 -5.82 -11.74
C GLN A 175 2.81 -5.58 -11.14
N ASN A 176 3.55 -4.63 -11.70
CA ASN A 176 4.78 -4.15 -11.11
C ASN A 176 4.48 -3.27 -9.89
N ILE A 177 5.00 -3.65 -8.72
CA ILE A 177 4.75 -2.93 -7.46
C ILE A 177 5.88 -1.96 -7.08
N LEU A 178 7.00 -1.89 -7.82
CA LEU A 178 8.05 -0.88 -7.62
C LEU A 178 7.70 0.47 -8.25
#